data_AF-A0A1I5Q5B8-F1
#
_entry.id   AF-A0A1I5Q5B8-F1
#
_cell.length_a   1.000
_cell.length_b   1.000
_cell.length_c   1.000
_cell.angle_alpha   90.00
_cell.angle_beta   90.00
_cell.angle_gamma   90.00
#
_symmetry.space_group_name_H-M   'P 1'
#
loop_
_entity.id
_entity.type
_entity.pdbx_description
1 polymer ?
#
loop_
_entity_poly.entity_id
_entity_poly.type
_entity_poly.pdbx_seq_one_letter_code
_entity_poly.pdbx_strand_id
1 'polypeptide(L)'
;MIQKTINIQTSHKKFIDGSALSLSRAVRQHIEAINNDEREMPSEDARRSPENDYVRTTIVIDDIHQMFLERTDAKLSHLADDAIGYHVERERKLTELDE
;
A
#
# COMPACT_ATOMS: atom_id res chain seq x y z
N MET A 1 16.50 -0.28 7.99
CA MET A 1 15.79 -0.83 6.79
C MET A 1 15.39 -2.26 7.09
N ILE A 2 14.09 -2.51 7.16
CA ILE A 2 13.50 -3.72 7.71
C ILE A 2 12.61 -4.33 6.64
N GLN A 3 12.83 -5.62 6.35
CA GLN A 3 12.03 -6.38 5.40
C GLN A 3 10.84 -7.01 6.11
N LYS A 4 9.63 -6.80 5.58
CA LYS A 4 8.42 -7.46 6.06
C LYS A 4 7.69 -8.13 4.92
N THR A 5 7.25 -9.37 5.15
CA THR A 5 6.35 -10.07 4.24
C THR A 5 4.93 -9.63 4.54
N ILE A 6 4.22 -9.21 3.50
CA ILE A 6 2.82 -8.79 3.56
C ILE A 6 2.00 -9.53 2.52
N ASN A 7 0.70 -9.60 2.75
CA ASN A 7 -0.24 -10.02 1.72
C ASN A 7 -0.76 -8.77 1.00
N ILE A 8 -1.01 -8.86 -0.30
CA ILE A 8 -1.65 -7.84 -1.13
C ILE A 8 -2.61 -8.53 -2.11
N GLN A 9 -3.54 -7.80 -2.69
CA GLN A 9 -4.42 -8.39 -3.72
C GLN A 9 -3.64 -8.83 -4.96
N THR A 10 -4.08 -9.93 -5.58
CA THR A 10 -3.44 -10.50 -6.77
C THR A 10 -3.53 -9.55 -7.96
N SER A 11 -4.64 -8.80 -8.07
CA SER A 11 -4.83 -7.71 -9.04
C SER A 11 -3.74 -6.63 -8.90
N HIS A 12 -3.38 -6.27 -7.67
CA HIS A 12 -2.36 -5.28 -7.34
C HIS A 12 -0.94 -5.72 -7.70
N LYS A 13 -0.68 -7.03 -7.74
CA LYS A 13 0.63 -7.57 -8.14
C LYS A 13 1.07 -7.08 -9.51
N LYS A 14 0.14 -6.87 -10.44
CA LYS A 14 0.44 -6.41 -11.81
C LYS A 14 1.04 -5.00 -11.85
N PHE A 15 0.78 -4.18 -10.83
CA PHE A 15 1.26 -2.79 -10.74
C PHE A 15 2.56 -2.67 -9.94
N ILE A 16 2.99 -3.77 -9.32
CA ILE A 16 4.27 -3.86 -8.62
C ILE A 16 5.20 -4.56 -9.58
N ASP A 17 5.73 -3.78 -10.52
CA ASP A 17 6.49 -4.25 -11.67
C ASP A 17 7.85 -4.87 -11.25
N GLY A 18 7.80 -6.11 -10.74
CA GLY A 18 8.92 -6.98 -10.36
C GLY A 18 9.82 -6.50 -9.20
N SER A 19 9.76 -5.22 -8.83
CA SER A 19 10.68 -4.57 -7.91
C SER A 19 10.02 -4.33 -6.55
N ALA A 20 10.52 -5.01 -5.52
CA ALA A 20 10.16 -4.75 -4.13
C ALA A 20 10.42 -3.28 -3.72
N LEU A 21 11.27 -2.55 -4.45
CA LEU A 21 11.60 -1.16 -4.20
C LEU A 21 10.47 -0.20 -4.61
N SER A 22 9.76 -0.49 -5.70
CA SER A 22 8.66 0.34 -6.20
C SER A 22 7.49 0.35 -5.20
N LEU A 23 7.13 -0.83 -4.71
CA LEU A 23 6.12 -0.97 -3.67
C LEU A 23 6.57 -0.32 -2.35
N SER A 24 7.84 -0.50 -1.98
CA SER A 24 8.40 0.14 -0.78
C SER A 24 8.28 1.66 -0.84
N ARG A 25 8.53 2.27 -2.00
CA ARG A 25 8.39 3.72 -2.19
C ARG A 25 6.94 4.18 -2.08
N ALA A 26 6.01 3.49 -2.74
CA ALA A 26 4.58 3.83 -2.70
C ALA A 26 4.02 3.76 -1.27
N VAL A 27 4.37 2.71 -0.52
CA VAL A 27 3.95 2.52 0.87
C VAL A 27 4.50 3.63 1.77
N ARG A 28 5.77 4.02 1.60
CA ARG A 28 6.37 5.11 2.38
C ARG A 28 5.67 6.44 2.14
N GLN A 29 5.48 6.81 0.88
CA GLN A 29 4.76 8.04 0.52
C GLN A 29 3.33 8.06 1.08
N HIS A 30 2.69 6.89 1.09
CA HIS A 30 1.35 6.75 1.63
C HIS A 30 1.32 6.90 3.16
N ILE A 31 2.28 6.32 3.89
CA ILE A 31 2.41 6.51 5.34
C ILE A 31 2.74 7.98 5.67
N GLU A 32 3.63 8.61 4.90
CA GLU A 32 3.95 10.04 5.08
C GLU A 32 2.72 10.92 4.90
N ALA A 33 1.89 10.66 3.88
CA ALA A 33 0.65 11.39 3.65
C ALA A 33 -0.34 11.23 4.83
N ILE A 34 -0.44 10.03 5.41
CA ILE A 34 -1.26 9.80 6.60
C ILE A 34 -0.69 10.54 7.81
N ASN A 35 0.62 10.49 7.99
CA ASN A 35 1.29 11.15 9.11
C ASN A 35 1.24 12.68 9.04
N ASN A 36 1.07 13.25 7.83
CA ASN A 36 0.92 14.69 7.60
C ASN A 36 -0.55 15.15 7.61
N ASP A 37 -1.50 14.29 8.00
CA ASP A 37 -2.96 14.54 7.94
C ASP A 37 -3.48 14.87 6.51
N GLU A 38 -2.71 14.53 5.47
CA GLU A 38 -3.12 14.67 4.07
C GLU A 38 -4.03 13.51 3.63
N ARG A 39 -4.09 12.44 4.43
CA ARG A 39 -4.87 11.24 4.13
C ARG A 39 -5.34 10.51 5.38
N GLU A 40 -6.54 9.95 5.31
CA GLU A 40 -7.09 9.12 6.38
C GLU A 40 -6.48 7.71 6.38
N MET A 41 -6.42 7.10 7.55
CA MET A 41 -5.97 5.72 7.71
C MET A 41 -6.95 4.76 6.99
N PRO A 42 -6.47 3.79 6.20
CA PRO A 42 -7.33 2.83 5.53
C PRO A 42 -8.14 2.00 6.54
N SER A 43 -9.44 1.84 6.28
CA SER A 43 -10.34 1.05 7.11
C SER A 43 -10.11 -0.45 6.93
N GLU A 44 -10.18 -1.23 8.01
CA GLU A 44 -10.00 -2.68 7.95
C GLU A 44 -11.07 -3.40 7.11
N ASP A 45 -12.24 -2.79 6.94
CA ASP A 45 -13.38 -3.38 6.25
C ASP A 45 -13.17 -3.53 4.74
N ALA A 46 -12.32 -2.69 4.12
CA ALA A 46 -12.06 -2.72 2.68
C ALA A 46 -11.46 -4.06 2.18
N ARG A 47 -10.87 -4.86 3.09
CA ARG A 47 -10.28 -6.17 2.76
C ARG A 47 -11.21 -7.36 2.89
N ARG A 48 -12.39 -7.20 3.49
CA ARG A 48 -13.28 -8.32 3.82
C ARG A 48 -14.16 -8.79 2.65
N SER A 49 -13.83 -8.43 1.40
CA SER A 49 -14.49 -9.05 0.26
C SER A 49 -13.96 -10.48 0.03
N PRO A 50 -14.82 -11.50 0.07
CA PRO A 50 -14.42 -12.91 -0.14
C PRO A 50 -13.93 -13.19 -1.57
N GLU A 51 -14.10 -12.23 -2.48
CA GLU A 51 -13.71 -12.31 -3.88
C GLU A 51 -12.24 -11.92 -4.13
N ASN A 52 -11.54 -11.43 -3.09
CA ASN A 52 -10.17 -10.96 -3.23
C ASN A 52 -9.16 -12.10 -3.03
N ASP A 53 -8.49 -12.52 -4.10
CA ASP A 53 -7.31 -13.39 -4.01
C ASP A 53 -6.10 -12.60 -3.53
N TYR A 54 -5.37 -13.12 -2.54
CA TYR A 54 -4.18 -12.48 -1.97
C TYR A 54 -2.89 -13.24 -2.30
N VAL A 55 -1.82 -12.47 -2.54
CA VAL A 55 -0.46 -13.00 -2.74
C VAL A 55 0.48 -12.43 -1.70
N ARG A 56 1.47 -13.25 -1.29
CA ARG A 56 2.56 -12.80 -0.44
C ARG A 56 3.59 -12.02 -1.26
N THR A 57 3.99 -10.87 -0.75
CA THR A 57 5.10 -10.05 -1.27
C THR A 57 5.97 -9.56 -0.13
N THR A 58 7.20 -9.16 -0.44
CA THR A 58 8.14 -8.60 0.54
C THR A 58 8.34 -7.13 0.27
N ILE A 59 8.25 -6.31 1.32
CA ILE A 59 8.50 -4.87 1.24
C ILE A 59 9.55 -4.45 2.24
N VAL A 60 10.23 -3.35 1.92
CA VAL A 60 11.30 -2.78 2.73
C VAL A 60 10.86 -1.43 3.27
N ILE A 61 10.64 -1.37 4.57
CA ILE A 61 10.35 -0.11 5.28
C ILE A 61 11.58 0.34 6.06
N ASP A 62 11.66 1.62 6.39
CA ASP A 62 12.67 2.09 7.35
C ASP A 62 12.13 2.07 8.79
N ASP A 63 12.99 2.44 9.73
CA ASP A 63 12.73 2.31 11.15
C ASP A 63 11.68 3.35 11.61
N ILE A 64 11.60 4.50 10.95
CA ILE A 64 10.58 5.54 11.23
C ILE A 64 9.19 5.00 10.86
N HIS A 65 9.07 4.41 9.67
CA HIS A 65 7.83 3.78 9.22
C HIS A 65 7.44 2.60 10.11
N GLN A 66 8.41 1.82 10.60
CA GLN A 66 8.12 0.77 11.56
C GLN A 66 7.56 1.34 12.87
N MET A 67 8.17 2.39 13.42
CA MET A 67 7.68 3.03 14.63
C MET A 67 6.27 3.59 14.45
N PHE A 68 5.93 4.10 13.25
CA PHE A 68 4.57 4.55 12.93
C PHE A 68 3.56 3.40 13.02
N LEU A 69 3.88 2.25 12.42
CA LEU A 69 3.00 1.06 12.45
C LEU A 69 2.78 0.55 13.88
N GLU A 70 3.83 0.53 14.69
CA GLU A 70 3.76 0.09 16.09
C GLU A 70 2.92 1.04 16.95
N ARG A 71 2.94 2.35 16.67
CA ARG A 71 2.15 3.36 17.39
C ARG A 71 0.67 3.36 17.03
N THR A 72 0.35 3.06 15.77
CA THR A 72 -1.00 3.19 15.22
C THR A 72 -1.78 1.87 15.18
N ASP A 73 -1.14 0.76 15.57
CA ASP A 73 -1.64 -0.62 15.38
C ASP A 73 -2.02 -0.92 13.91
N ALA A 74 -1.49 -0.13 12.98
CA ALA A 74 -1.82 -0.23 11.58
C ALA A 74 -1.11 -1.44 10.95
N LYS A 75 -1.89 -2.27 10.25
CA LYS A 75 -1.32 -3.38 9.49
C LYS A 75 -0.67 -2.86 8.22
N LEU A 76 0.63 -3.07 8.11
CA LEU A 76 1.42 -2.72 6.93
C LEU A 76 0.82 -3.27 5.61
N SER A 77 0.22 -4.45 5.67
CA SER A 77 -0.47 -5.03 4.51
C SER A 77 -1.70 -4.24 4.05
N HIS A 78 -2.39 -3.55 4.97
CA HIS A 78 -3.55 -2.70 4.64
C HIS A 78 -3.07 -1.43 3.97
N LEU A 79 -2.06 -0.79 4.55
CA LEU A 79 -1.43 0.40 3.98
C LEU A 79 -0.85 0.12 2.59
N ALA A 80 -0.29 -1.06 2.38
CA ALA A 80 0.22 -1.45 1.08
C ALA A 80 -0.88 -1.67 0.04
N ASP A 81 -1.97 -2.33 0.39
CA ASP A 81 -3.11 -2.47 -0.52
C ASP A 81 -3.73 -1.12 -0.87
N ASP A 82 -3.91 -0.23 0.10
CA ASP A 82 -4.50 1.10 -0.12
C ASP A 82 -3.56 2.01 -0.95
N ALA A 83 -2.26 1.96 -0.68
CA ALA A 83 -1.26 2.67 -1.47
C ALA A 83 -1.27 2.24 -2.94
N ILE A 84 -1.37 0.93 -3.21
CA ILE A 84 -1.44 0.41 -4.58
C ILE A 84 -2.77 0.76 -5.22
N GLY A 85 -3.90 0.54 -4.52
CA GLY A 85 -5.23 0.86 -5.01
C GLY A 85 -5.34 2.32 -5.45
N TYR A 86 -4.82 3.24 -4.64
CA TYR A 86 -4.75 4.65 -4.98
C TYR A 86 -3.88 4.95 -6.20
N HIS A 87 -2.75 4.27 -6.32
CA HIS A 87 -1.89 4.45 -7.49
C HIS A 87 -2.60 4.01 -8.76
N VAL A 88 -3.28 2.86 -8.72
CA VAL A 88 -4.08 2.32 -9.83
C VAL A 88 -5.24 3.25 -10.19
N GLU A 89 -6.00 3.72 -9.20
CA GLU A 89 -7.11 4.66 -9.44
C GLU A 89 -6.61 5.99 -10.02
N ARG A 90 -5.45 6.48 -9.55
CA ARG A 90 -4.85 7.70 -10.08
C ARG A 90 -4.39 7.53 -11.52
N GLU A 91 -3.74 6.41 -11.86
CA GLU A 91 -3.34 6.12 -13.25
C GLU A 91 -4.55 5.95 -14.18
N ARG A 92 -5.62 5.30 -13.71
CA ARG A 92 -6.88 5.21 -14.45
C ARG A 92 -7.49 6.57 -14.72
N LYS A 93 -7.62 7.42 -13.69
CA LYS A 93 -8.16 8.78 -13.84
C LYS A 93 -7.32 9.66 -14.78
N LEU A 94 -6.00 9.51 -14.77
CA LEU A 94 -5.13 10.24 -15.69
C LEU A 94 -5.33 9.79 -17.14
N THR A 95 -5.51 8.48 -17.37
CA THR A 95 -5.77 7.93 -18.71
C THR A 95 -7.13 8.40 -19.25
N GLU A 96 -8.16 8.46 -18.40
CA GLU A 96 -9.50 8.93 -18.76
C GLU A 96 -9.58 10.46 -18.99
N LEU A 97 -8.61 11.24 -18.51
CA LEU A 97 -8.55 12.69 -18.70
C LEU A 97 -7.79 13.10 -19.98
N ASP A 98 -6.99 12.20 -20.54
CA ASP A 98 -6.24 12.39 -21.80
C ASP A 98 -7.02 11.91 -23.04
N GLU A 99 -8.20 11.29 -22.87
CA GLU A 99 -9.18 10.95 -23.92
C GLU A 99 -10.29 12.00 -24.06
#